data_AF-E3MV92-F1
#
_entry.id   AF-E3MV92-F1
#
_cell.length_a   1.000
_cell.length_b   1.000
_cell.length_c   1.000
_cell.angle_alpha   90.00
_cell.angle_beta   90.00
_cell.angle_gamma   90.00
#
_symmetry.space_group_name_H-M   'P 1'
#
loop_
_entity.id
_entity.type
_entity.pdbx_description
1 polymer ?
#
loop_
_entity_poly.entity_id
_entity_poly.type
_entity_poly.pdbx_seq_one_letter_code
_entity_poly.pdbx_strand_id
1 'polypeptide(L)'
;MKFLFFVAFTLTLSLCLVHSFNLEKAAKRLEKLEMQLEGYEHQQLVAYAEMFSEINELKKFSEGEAKIRGRRTVCGRRVVDLTLKVCGELSPGTNINLSTICCSKEKACTEDFIKTAACPEKKNA
;
A
#
# COMPACT_ATOMS: atom_id res chain seq x y z
N MET A 1 -29.66 35.54 68.71
CA MET A 1 -28.67 34.56 68.21
C MET A 1 -29.29 33.42 67.39
N LYS A 2 -30.41 32.80 67.82
CA LYS A 2 -31.04 31.65 67.11
C LYS A 2 -31.48 31.93 65.66
N PHE A 3 -31.99 33.13 65.37
CA PHE A 3 -32.43 33.53 64.02
C PHE A 3 -31.27 33.68 63.04
N LEU A 4 -30.15 34.28 63.47
CA LEU A 4 -28.93 34.41 62.65
C LEU A 4 -28.33 33.04 62.29
N PHE A 5 -28.39 32.07 63.21
CA PHE A 5 -27.99 30.70 62.93
C PHE A 5 -28.86 30.03 61.86
N PHE A 6 -30.17 30.24 61.90
CA PHE A 6 -31.08 29.70 60.89
C PHE A 6 -30.80 30.27 59.49
N VAL A 7 -30.55 31.58 59.39
CA VAL A 7 -30.23 32.24 58.12
C VAL A 7 -28.88 31.78 57.58
N ALA A 8 -27.86 31.62 58.43
CA ALA A 8 -26.57 31.09 58.02
C ALA A 8 -26.69 29.64 57.53
N PHE A 9 -27.45 28.80 58.24
CA PHE A 9 -27.66 27.41 57.88
C PHE A 9 -28.35 27.25 56.52
N THR A 10 -29.40 28.03 56.25
CA THR A 10 -30.12 27.97 54.96
C THR A 10 -29.27 28.46 53.80
N LEU A 11 -28.43 29.48 54.00
CA LEU A 11 -27.48 29.96 53.00
C LEU A 11 -26.38 28.93 52.69
N THR A 12 -25.85 28.25 53.71
CA THR A 12 -24.87 27.18 53.48
C THR A 12 -25.48 25.97 52.78
N LEU A 13 -26.73 25.61 53.13
CA LEU A 13 -27.43 24.48 52.53
C LEU A 13 -27.74 24.74 51.06
N SER A 14 -28.16 25.96 50.69
CA SER A 14 -28.44 26.32 49.29
C SER A 14 -27.16 26.33 48.44
N LEU A 15 -26.04 26.80 48.97
CA LEU A 15 -24.73 26.74 48.30
C LEU A 15 -24.25 25.30 48.07
N CYS A 16 -24.44 24.41 49.06
CA CYS A 16 -24.10 23.00 48.93
C CYS A 16 -24.92 22.29 47.84
N LEU A 17 -26.23 22.56 47.76
CA LEU A 17 -27.13 21.97 46.76
C LEU A 17 -26.81 22.43 45.32
N VAL A 18 -26.43 23.69 45.14
CA VAL A 18 -26.03 24.20 43.81
C VAL A 18 -24.71 23.57 43.38
N HIS A 19 -23.75 23.37 44.30
CA HIS A 19 -22.48 22.73 43.96
C HIS A 19 -22.62 21.24 43.65
N SER A 20 -23.45 20.49 44.38
CA SER A 20 -23.67 19.06 44.10
C SER A 20 -24.31 18.83 42.73
N PHE A 21 -25.28 19.66 42.34
CA PHE A 21 -25.90 19.59 41.01
C PHE A 21 -24.93 19.92 39.87
N ASN A 22 -24.05 20.90 40.07
CA ASN A 22 -23.00 21.22 39.09
C ASN A 22 -21.96 20.10 38.97
N LEU A 23 -21.64 19.41 40.06
CA LEU A 23 -20.71 18.29 40.08
C LEU A 23 -21.26 17.08 39.29
N GLU A 24 -22.55 16.75 39.48
CA GLU A 24 -23.21 15.66 38.73
C GLU A 24 -23.25 15.96 37.22
N LYS A 25 -23.52 17.21 36.85
CA LYS A 25 -23.49 17.65 35.45
C LYS A 25 -22.08 17.62 34.85
N ALA A 26 -21.06 17.91 35.65
CA ALA A 26 -19.66 17.78 35.24
C ALA A 26 -19.25 16.32 35.06
N ALA A 27 -19.65 15.42 35.98
CA ALA A 27 -19.38 14.00 35.90
C ALA A 27 -19.98 13.36 34.64
N LYS A 28 -21.24 13.66 34.31
CA LYS A 28 -21.88 13.17 33.07
C LYS A 28 -21.19 13.66 31.79
N ARG A 29 -20.62 14.86 31.81
CA ARG A 29 -19.83 15.39 30.67
C ARG A 29 -18.50 14.66 30.54
N LEU A 30 -17.85 14.37 31.67
CA LEU A 30 -16.59 13.64 31.71
C LEU A 30 -16.77 12.23 31.14
N GLU A 31 -17.80 11.51 31.58
CA GLU A 31 -18.15 10.17 31.09
C GLU A 31 -18.45 10.17 29.58
N LYS A 32 -19.16 11.20 29.09
CA LYS A 32 -19.39 11.36 27.65
C LYS A 32 -18.10 11.61 26.87
N LEU A 33 -17.17 12.40 27.41
CA LEU A 33 -15.88 12.65 26.79
C LEU A 33 -15.03 11.38 26.73
N GLU A 34 -15.04 10.57 27.79
CA GLU A 34 -14.33 9.30 27.86
C GLU A 34 -14.84 8.31 26.80
N MET A 35 -16.15 8.13 26.71
CA MET A 35 -16.76 7.30 25.65
C MET A 35 -16.44 7.80 24.23
N GLN A 36 -16.39 9.13 24.03
CA GLN A 36 -15.99 9.68 22.73
C GLN A 36 -14.52 9.38 22.42
N LEU A 37 -13.64 9.49 23.41
CA LEU A 37 -12.21 9.22 23.27
C LEU A 37 -11.96 7.76 22.89
N GLU A 38 -12.61 6.82 23.60
CA GLU A 38 -12.55 5.39 23.28
C GLU A 38 -13.06 5.11 21.87
N GLY A 39 -14.15 5.75 21.46
CA GLY A 39 -14.68 5.65 20.09
C GLY A 39 -13.69 6.15 19.03
N TYR A 40 -13.00 7.27 19.27
CA TYR A 40 -11.97 7.81 18.36
C TYR A 40 -10.74 6.89 18.28
N GLU A 41 -10.30 6.31 19.39
CA GLU A 41 -9.16 5.38 19.41
C GLU A 41 -9.48 4.10 18.62
N HIS A 42 -10.68 3.54 18.81
CA HIS A 42 -11.12 2.37 18.04
C HIS A 42 -11.22 2.69 16.54
N GLN A 43 -11.75 3.87 16.19
CA GLN A 43 -11.84 4.28 14.79
C GLN A 43 -10.47 4.46 14.14
N GLN A 44 -9.48 5.00 14.86
CA GLN A 44 -8.10 5.11 14.38
C GLN A 44 -7.46 3.73 14.16
N LEU A 45 -7.64 2.79 15.10
CA LEU A 45 -7.10 1.44 14.99
C LEU A 45 -7.68 0.69 13.78
N VAL A 46 -8.99 0.81 13.54
CA VAL A 46 -9.65 0.19 12.38
C VAL A 46 -9.14 0.81 11.07
N ALA A 47 -9.10 2.14 10.99
CA ALA A 47 -8.60 2.84 9.80
C ALA A 47 -7.13 2.48 9.49
N TYR A 48 -6.30 2.35 10.53
CA TYR A 48 -4.92 1.91 10.37
C TYR A 48 -4.86 0.46 9.88
N ALA A 49 -5.60 -0.46 10.49
CA ALA A 49 -5.63 -1.86 10.08
C ALA A 49 -6.07 -2.05 8.61
N GLU A 50 -7.09 -1.31 8.16
CA GLU A 50 -7.55 -1.33 6.76
C GLU A 50 -6.45 -0.85 5.80
N MET A 51 -5.79 0.26 6.10
CA MET A 51 -4.68 0.79 5.29
C MET A 51 -3.52 -0.20 5.16
N PHE A 52 -3.16 -0.91 6.24
CA PHE A 52 -2.10 -1.92 6.19
C PHE A 52 -2.49 -3.15 5.36
N SER A 53 -3.77 -3.54 5.39
CA SER A 53 -4.28 -4.62 4.54
C SER A 53 -4.12 -4.29 3.06
N GLU A 54 -4.54 -3.08 2.65
CA GLU A 54 -4.42 -2.62 1.26
C GLU A 54 -2.96 -2.53 0.78
N ILE A 55 -2.07 -2.00 1.63
CA ILE A 55 -0.63 -1.91 1.31
C ILE A 55 -0.01 -3.30 1.13
N ASN A 56 -0.42 -4.27 1.95
CA ASN A 56 0.11 -5.63 1.86
C ASN A 56 -0.34 -6.32 0.56
N GLU A 57 -1.58 -6.09 0.12
CA GLU A 57 -2.06 -6.58 -1.17
C GLU A 57 -1.30 -5.93 -2.34
N LEU A 58 -1.12 -4.61 -2.33
CA LEU A 58 -0.30 -3.89 -3.32
C LEU A 58 1.15 -4.42 -3.38
N LYS A 59 1.74 -4.73 -2.22
CA LYS A 59 3.11 -5.26 -2.14
C LYS A 59 3.24 -6.61 -2.84
N LYS A 60 2.25 -7.51 -2.74
CA LYS A 60 2.24 -8.80 -3.43
C LYS A 60 2.30 -8.64 -4.95
N PHE A 61 1.58 -7.66 -5.51
CA PHE A 61 1.64 -7.37 -6.95
C PHE A 61 3.01 -6.80 -7.37
N SER A 62 3.57 -5.89 -6.56
CA SER A 62 4.89 -5.29 -6.80
C SER A 62 6.02 -6.32 -6.80
N GLU A 63 6.04 -7.25 -5.84
CA GLU A 63 7.09 -8.29 -5.75
C GLU A 63 7.06 -9.23 -6.96
N GLY A 64 5.87 -9.56 -7.47
CA GLY A 64 5.71 -10.31 -8.72
C GLY A 64 6.28 -9.56 -9.93
N GLU A 65 5.96 -8.28 -10.08
CA GLU A 65 6.49 -7.46 -11.18
C GLU A 65 8.01 -7.26 -11.11
N ALA A 66 8.56 -6.98 -9.92
CA ALA A 66 9.99 -6.78 -9.74
C ALA A 66 10.79 -8.03 -10.13
N LYS A 67 10.29 -9.21 -9.75
CA LYS A 67 10.88 -10.51 -10.13
C LYS A 67 10.82 -10.76 -11.63
N ILE A 68 9.73 -10.35 -12.30
CA ILE A 68 9.60 -10.44 -13.76
C ILE A 68 10.57 -9.47 -14.46
N ARG A 69 10.71 -8.24 -13.97
CA ARG A 69 11.63 -7.23 -14.52
C ARG A 69 13.10 -7.66 -14.42
N GLY A 70 13.52 -8.19 -13.27
CA GLY A 70 14.88 -8.72 -13.08
C GLY A 70 15.22 -9.88 -14.02
N ARG A 71 14.24 -10.75 -14.32
CA ARG A 71 14.42 -11.85 -15.29
C ARG A 71 14.49 -11.35 -16.74
N ARG A 72 13.74 -10.30 -17.08
CA ARG A 72 13.78 -9.66 -18.40
C ARG A 72 15.13 -8.99 -18.68
N THR A 73 15.79 -8.40 -17.68
CA THR A 73 17.12 -7.80 -17.86
C THR A 73 18.22 -8.81 -18.20
N VAL A 74 18.21 -9.99 -17.56
CA VAL A 74 19.24 -11.03 -17.83
C VAL A 74 18.98 -11.71 -19.18
N CYS A 75 17.73 -12.08 -19.47
CA CYS A 75 17.41 -12.73 -20.73
C CYS A 75 17.46 -11.77 -21.92
N GLY A 76 16.98 -10.53 -21.79
CA GLY A 76 17.04 -9.54 -22.86
C GLY A 76 18.48 -9.29 -23.33
N ARG A 77 19.44 -9.23 -22.40
CA ARG A 77 20.86 -9.12 -22.74
C ARG A 77 21.37 -10.34 -23.53
N ARG A 78 21.04 -11.55 -23.08
CA ARG A 78 21.37 -12.79 -23.81
C ARG A 78 20.78 -12.81 -25.23
N VAL A 79 19.54 -12.33 -25.39
CA VAL A 79 18.88 -12.24 -26.70
C VAL A 79 19.64 -11.28 -27.61
N VAL A 80 20.02 -10.09 -27.10
CA VAL A 80 20.82 -9.12 -27.85
C VAL A 80 22.17 -9.70 -28.27
N ASP A 81 22.90 -10.34 -27.35
CA ASP A 81 24.20 -10.96 -27.63
C ASP A 81 24.09 -12.06 -28.69
N LEU A 82 23.04 -12.89 -28.60
CA LEU A 82 22.80 -13.97 -29.55
C LEU A 82 22.39 -13.43 -30.92
N THR A 83 21.57 -12.39 -30.97
CA THR A 83 21.21 -11.69 -32.22
C THR A 83 22.45 -11.08 -32.87
N LEU A 84 23.33 -10.43 -32.12
CA LEU A 84 24.60 -9.90 -32.64
C LEU A 84 25.50 -11.02 -33.16
N LYS A 85 25.58 -12.16 -32.47
CA LYS A 85 26.38 -13.30 -32.91
C LYS A 85 25.88 -13.90 -34.24
N VAL A 86 24.56 -14.03 -34.40
CA VAL A 86 23.94 -14.65 -35.58
C VAL A 86 23.85 -13.68 -36.76
N CYS A 87 23.43 -12.44 -36.49
CA CYS A 87 23.14 -11.45 -37.51
C CYS A 87 24.27 -10.46 -37.74
N GLY A 88 25.29 -10.37 -36.87
CA GLY A 88 26.41 -9.42 -36.98
C GLY A 88 26.05 -7.96 -36.65
N GLU A 89 24.77 -7.61 -36.71
CA GLU A 89 24.24 -6.29 -36.41
C GLU A 89 22.84 -6.40 -35.79
N LEU A 90 22.43 -5.37 -35.06
CA LEU A 90 21.07 -5.21 -34.56
C LEU A 90 20.26 -4.46 -35.62
N SER A 91 19.63 -5.21 -36.52
CA SER A 91 18.68 -4.61 -37.46
C SER A 91 17.36 -4.31 -36.73
N PRO A 92 16.69 -3.16 -37.02
CA PRO A 92 15.31 -2.91 -36.57
C PRO A 92 14.27 -3.84 -37.24
N GLY A 93 14.74 -4.92 -37.87
CA GLY A 93 13.96 -5.86 -38.67
C GLY A 93 12.98 -6.69 -37.86
N THR A 94 11.72 -6.51 -38.21
CA THR A 94 10.50 -7.26 -37.86
C THR A 94 9.76 -6.86 -36.58
N ASN A 95 8.42 -6.94 -36.66
CA ASN A 95 7.47 -6.75 -35.56
C ASN A 95 7.53 -7.87 -34.50
N ILE A 96 8.55 -8.74 -34.53
CA ILE A 96 8.66 -9.88 -33.64
C ILE A 96 9.46 -9.48 -32.40
N ASN A 97 8.79 -9.47 -31.25
CA ASN A 97 9.48 -9.21 -29.98
C ASN A 97 10.26 -10.46 -29.54
N LEU A 98 11.53 -10.53 -29.94
CA LEU A 98 12.47 -11.60 -29.58
C LEU A 98 12.54 -11.82 -28.07
N SER A 99 12.55 -10.75 -27.28
CA SER A 99 12.60 -10.85 -25.81
C SER A 99 11.37 -11.56 -25.27
N THR A 100 10.17 -11.29 -25.79
CA THR A 100 8.96 -11.99 -25.37
C THR A 100 9.02 -13.49 -25.68
N ILE A 101 9.51 -13.88 -26.86
CA ILE A 101 9.51 -15.29 -27.27
C ILE A 101 10.65 -16.05 -26.61
N CYS A 102 11.88 -15.55 -26.73
CA CYS A 102 13.08 -16.20 -26.19
C CYS A 102 13.09 -16.24 -24.66
N CYS A 103 12.56 -15.21 -23.98
CA CYS A 103 12.57 -15.17 -22.52
C CYS A 103 11.37 -15.85 -21.86
N SER A 104 10.29 -16.07 -22.59
CA SER A 104 9.15 -16.87 -22.10
C SER A 104 9.35 -18.37 -22.36
N LYS A 105 10.03 -18.73 -23.46
CA LYS A 105 10.29 -20.12 -23.87
C LYS A 105 11.73 -20.26 -24.31
N GLU A 106 12.64 -20.61 -23.39
CA GLU A 106 14.09 -20.66 -23.66
C GLU A 106 14.46 -21.58 -24.83
N LYS A 107 13.74 -22.71 -25.01
CA LYS A 107 13.93 -23.64 -26.13
C LYS A 107 13.50 -23.07 -27.50
N ALA A 108 12.77 -21.96 -27.53
CA ALA A 108 12.34 -21.31 -28.77
C ALA A 108 13.41 -20.37 -29.35
N CYS A 109 14.48 -20.05 -28.60
CA CYS A 109 15.52 -19.13 -29.02
C CYS A 109 16.65 -19.85 -29.78
N THR A 110 16.32 -20.45 -30.93
CA THR A 110 17.30 -21.09 -31.81
C THR A 110 17.94 -20.08 -32.77
N GLU A 111 19.12 -20.39 -33.29
CA GLU A 111 19.79 -19.53 -34.27
C GLU A 111 18.93 -19.35 -35.54
N ASP A 112 18.23 -20.39 -36.00
CA ASP A 112 17.33 -20.32 -37.17
C ASP A 112 16.13 -19.41 -36.94
N PHE A 113 15.58 -19.42 -35.71
CA PHE A 113 14.52 -18.51 -35.33
C PHE A 113 15.02 -17.07 -35.34
N ILE A 114 16.22 -16.82 -34.81
CA ILE A 114 16.84 -15.50 -34.79
C ILE A 114 17.16 -15.01 -36.20
N LYS A 115 17.67 -15.88 -37.09
CA LYS A 115 17.86 -15.51 -38.51
C LYS A 115 16.54 -15.10 -39.15
N THR A 116 15.48 -15.87 -38.92
CA THR A 116 14.16 -15.58 -39.51
C THR A 116 13.53 -14.31 -38.94
N ALA A 117 13.70 -14.07 -37.64
CA ALA A 117 13.07 -12.95 -36.94
C ALA A 117 13.89 -11.65 -37.00
N ALA A 118 15.22 -11.70 -36.99
CA ALA A 118 16.06 -10.51 -36.85
C ALA A 118 16.83 -10.15 -38.13
N CYS A 119 17.19 -11.14 -38.95
CA CYS A 119 17.98 -10.92 -40.17
C CYS A 119 17.60 -11.91 -41.29
N PRO A 120 16.36 -11.82 -41.83
CA PRO A 120 15.88 -12.76 -42.84
C PRO A 120 16.72 -12.75 -44.13
N GLU A 121 17.39 -11.63 -44.41
CA GLU A 121 18.38 -11.45 -45.48
C GLU A 121 19.51 -12.50 -45.41
N LYS A 122 19.95 -12.86 -44.21
CA LYS A 122 21.05 -13.82 -43.97
C LYS A 122 20.61 -15.28 -43.97
N LYS A 123 19.34 -15.56 -44.23
CA LYS A 123 18.83 -16.95 -44.33
C LYS A 123 19.33 -17.66 -45.60
N ASN A 124 19.74 -16.90 -46.62
CA ASN A 124 20.13 -17.41 -47.93
C ASN A 124 21.62 -17.15 -48.27
N ALA A 125 22.44 -16.75 -47.28
CA ALA A 125 23.87 -16.49 -47.42
C ALA A 125 24.71 -17.63 -46.84
#